data_AF-A0A0P1HD59-F1
#
_entry.id   AF-A0A0P1HD59-F1
#
_cell.length_a   1.000
_cell.length_b   1.000
_cell.length_c   1.000
_cell.angle_alpha   90.00
_cell.angle_beta   90.00
_cell.angle_gamma   90.00
#
_symmetry.space_group_name_H-M   'P 1'
#
loop_
_entity.id
_entity.type
_entity.pdbx_description
1 polymer ?
#
loop_
_entity_poly.entity_id
_entity_poly.type
_entity_poly.pdbx_seq_one_letter_code
_entity_poly.pdbx_strand_id
1 'polypeptide(L)'
;MSDLLPTPLQTASAVRPVRPAGSDPLREAAIELEASFLAQMLKSAGLGESREGFGGGAGEDQFSSFLIREQANQIARSGGIGLAESLYHALKETEGE
;
A
#
# COMPACT_ATOMS: atom_id res chain seq x y z
N MET A 1 -18.39 -41.94 26.35
CA MET A 1 -17.81 -41.13 25.27
C MET A 1 -17.82 -39.70 25.75
N SER A 2 -16.73 -39.28 26.39
CA SER A 2 -16.58 -37.94 26.96
C SER A 2 -16.39 -36.93 25.84
N ASP A 3 -17.29 -35.95 25.76
CA ASP A 3 -17.30 -34.90 24.76
C ASP A 3 -15.99 -34.11 24.74
N LEU A 4 -15.39 -34.03 23.55
CA LEU A 4 -14.29 -33.13 23.20
C LEU A 4 -14.90 -31.75 22.92
N LEU A 5 -14.93 -30.88 23.92
CA LEU A 5 -15.24 -29.47 23.68
C LEU A 5 -14.06 -28.80 22.95
N PRO A 6 -14.28 -28.09 21.83
CA PRO A 6 -13.22 -27.39 21.12
C PRO A 6 -12.68 -26.23 21.96
N THR A 7 -11.35 -26.14 22.03
CA THR A 7 -10.63 -25.07 22.73
C THR A 7 -10.86 -23.73 22.01
N PRO A 8 -11.12 -22.62 22.73
CA PRO A 8 -11.25 -21.31 22.09
C PRO A 8 -9.91 -20.89 21.48
N LEU A 9 -9.94 -20.46 20.22
CA LEU A 9 -8.79 -19.88 19.53
C LEU A 9 -8.43 -18.55 20.21
N GLN A 10 -7.24 -18.51 20.80
CA GLN A 10 -6.64 -17.29 21.37
C GLN A 10 -6.51 -16.25 20.26
N THR A 11 -7.10 -15.06 20.45
CA THR A 11 -6.96 -13.95 19.50
C THR A 11 -5.50 -13.52 19.43
N ALA A 12 -4.92 -13.59 18.23
CA ALA A 12 -3.55 -13.16 17.98
C ALA A 12 -3.41 -11.66 18.30
N SER A 13 -2.48 -11.32 19.19
CA SER A 13 -2.13 -9.93 19.50
C SER A 13 -1.59 -9.25 18.24
N ALA A 14 -2.19 -8.12 17.86
CA ALA A 14 -1.77 -7.35 16.70
C ALA A 14 -0.35 -6.81 16.90
N VAL A 15 0.61 -7.30 16.10
CA VAL A 15 1.97 -6.76 16.06
C VAL A 15 1.89 -5.33 15.51
N ARG A 16 2.21 -4.34 16.34
CA ARG A 16 2.41 -2.97 15.87
C ARG A 16 3.69 -2.91 15.06
N PRO A 17 3.68 -2.39 13.81
CA PRO A 17 4.90 -2.24 13.03
C PRO A 17 5.87 -1.30 13.75
N VAL A 18 7.12 -1.72 13.89
CA VAL A 18 8.23 -0.87 14.36
C VAL A 18 8.48 0.18 13.28
N ARG A 19 8.25 1.44 13.62
CA ARG A 19 8.60 2.58 12.76
C ARG A 19 10.07 2.96 12.98
N PRO A 20 10.81 3.31 11.91
CA PRO A 20 12.16 3.84 12.06
C PRO A 20 12.12 5.12 12.93
N ALA A 21 13.06 5.24 13.85
CA ALA A 21 13.13 6.42 14.72
C ALA A 21 13.43 7.67 13.88
N GLY A 22 12.49 8.61 13.83
CA GLY A 22 12.66 9.92 13.20
C GLY A 22 11.75 10.24 12.01
N SER A 23 10.89 9.32 11.57
CA SER A 23 9.89 9.63 10.54
C SER A 23 8.61 10.20 11.15
N ASP A 24 8.15 11.32 10.60
CA ASP A 24 6.85 11.90 10.93
C ASP A 24 5.74 10.96 10.38
N PRO A 25 4.85 10.43 11.24
CA PRO A 25 3.82 9.48 10.82
C PRO A 25 2.83 10.07 9.82
N LEU A 26 2.57 11.38 9.87
CA LEU A 26 1.70 12.04 8.89
C LEU A 26 2.39 12.13 7.52
N ARG A 27 3.71 12.33 7.51
CA ARG A 27 4.49 12.35 6.27
C ARG A 27 4.52 10.97 5.63
N GLU A 28 4.70 9.91 6.42
CA GLU A 28 4.60 8.53 5.93
C GLU A 28 3.22 8.24 5.33
N ALA A 29 2.15 8.61 6.04
CA ALA A 29 0.78 8.43 5.55
C ALA A 29 0.54 9.19 4.23
N ALA A 30 1.03 10.43 4.13
CA ALA A 30 0.89 11.24 2.92
C ALA A 30 1.62 10.62 1.72
N ILE A 31 2.82 10.07 1.92
CA ILE A 31 3.57 9.34 0.89
C ILE A 31 2.81 8.07 0.46
N GLU A 32 2.22 7.32 1.40
CA GLU A 32 1.43 6.13 1.06
C GLU A 32 0.15 6.46 0.28
N LEU A 33 -0.49 7.60 0.58
CA LEU A 33 -1.64 8.09 -0.17
C LEU A 33 -1.25 8.46 -1.60
N GLU A 34 -0.14 9.19 -1.80
CA GLU A 34 0.37 9.49 -3.14
C GLU A 34 0.76 8.21 -3.90
N ALA A 35 1.43 7.26 -3.25
CA ALA A 35 1.74 5.97 -3.86
C ALA A 35 0.49 5.21 -4.31
N SER A 36 -0.58 5.25 -3.52
CA SER A 36 -1.85 4.58 -3.86
C SER A 36 -2.55 5.27 -5.03
N PHE A 37 -2.51 6.61 -5.08
CA PHE A 37 -2.97 7.38 -6.23
C PHE A 37 -2.17 7.03 -7.50
N LEU A 38 -0.83 7.06 -7.42
CA LEU A 38 0.05 6.72 -8.53
C LEU A 38 -0.19 5.30 -9.04
N ALA A 39 -0.39 4.32 -8.16
CA ALA A 39 -0.72 2.96 -8.56
C ALA A 39 -2.01 2.90 -9.41
N GLN A 40 -3.03 3.68 -9.06
CA GLN A 40 -4.25 3.77 -9.88
C GLN A 40 -3.98 4.45 -11.22
N MET A 41 -3.16 5.50 -11.25
CA MET A 41 -2.81 6.19 -12.50
C MET A 41 -2.00 5.29 -13.44
N LEU A 42 -1.01 4.56 -12.91
CA LEU A 42 -0.22 3.60 -13.68
C LEU A 42 -1.12 2.50 -14.26
N LYS A 43 -2.00 1.91 -13.44
CA LYS A 43 -2.99 0.95 -13.91
C LYS A 43 -3.88 1.53 -15.01
N SER A 44 -4.36 2.76 -14.83
CA SER A 44 -5.22 3.44 -15.81
C SER A 44 -4.50 3.80 -17.11
N ALA A 45 -3.17 3.95 -17.05
CA ALA A 45 -2.31 4.14 -18.22
C ALA A 45 -2.01 2.82 -18.97
N GLY A 46 -2.60 1.70 -18.54
CA GLY A 46 -2.41 0.38 -19.15
C GLY A 46 -1.21 -0.40 -18.64
N LEU A 47 -0.52 0.05 -17.58
CA LEU A 47 0.54 -0.77 -16.99
C LEU A 47 -0.05 -2.02 -16.34
N GLY A 48 0.62 -3.15 -16.56
CA GLY A 48 0.29 -4.45 -15.97
C GLY A 48 -0.90 -5.16 -16.61
N GLU A 49 -1.40 -4.67 -17.75
CA GLU A 49 -2.28 -5.45 -18.61
C GLU A 49 -1.49 -6.60 -19.26
N SER A 50 -1.98 -7.83 -19.12
CA SER A 50 -1.40 -9.00 -19.79
C SER A 50 -1.34 -8.80 -21.30
N ARG A 51 -0.20 -9.12 -21.91
CA ARG A 51 -0.08 -9.09 -23.37
C ARG A 51 -0.86 -10.23 -24.00
N GLU A 52 -1.47 -9.98 -25.16
CA GLU A 52 -2.07 -11.05 -25.96
C GLU A 52 -0.93 -11.87 -26.62
N GLY A 53 -0.65 -13.07 -26.10
CA GLY A 53 0.34 -13.98 -26.67
C GLY A 53 1.17 -14.74 -25.64
N PHE A 54 2.40 -15.11 -26.03
CA PHE A 54 3.34 -15.82 -25.15
C PHE A 54 3.86 -14.87 -24.05
N GLY A 55 3.60 -15.20 -22.78
CA GLY A 55 3.89 -14.33 -21.64
C GLY A 55 2.71 -13.42 -21.29
N GLY A 56 1.57 -14.02 -20.96
CA GLY A 56 0.34 -13.37 -20.50
C GLY A 56 -0.56 -14.38 -19.79
N GLY A 57 -1.53 -13.90 -19.00
CA GLY A 57 -2.58 -14.72 -18.40
C GLY A 57 -2.71 -14.58 -16.88
N ALA A 58 -3.58 -15.41 -16.28
CA ALA A 58 -4.01 -15.27 -14.90
C ALA A 58 -2.88 -15.30 -13.85
N GLY A 59 -1.71 -15.85 -14.16
CA GLY A 59 -0.54 -15.75 -13.28
C GLY A 59 0.07 -14.34 -13.30
N GLU A 60 0.27 -13.78 -14.49
CA GLU A 60 0.86 -12.45 -14.68
C GLU A 60 -0.03 -11.34 -14.13
N ASP A 61 -1.35 -11.43 -14.32
CA ASP A 61 -2.31 -10.45 -13.80
C ASP A 61 -2.24 -10.31 -12.26
N GLN A 62 -1.96 -11.40 -11.55
CA GLN A 62 -1.86 -11.36 -10.10
C GLN A 62 -0.56 -10.69 -9.63
N PHE A 63 0.54 -10.93 -10.35
CA PHE A 63 1.84 -10.31 -10.04
C PHE A 63 1.93 -8.86 -10.51
N SER A 64 1.22 -8.48 -11.57
CA SER A 64 1.25 -7.12 -12.13
C SER A 64 0.77 -6.08 -11.12
N SER A 65 -0.27 -6.40 -10.34
CA SER A 65 -0.78 -5.51 -9.28
C SER A 65 0.27 -5.19 -8.21
N PHE A 66 1.06 -6.19 -7.80
CA PHE A 66 2.15 -6.01 -6.84
C PHE A 66 3.29 -5.17 -7.42
N LEU A 67 3.68 -5.43 -8.68
CA LEU A 67 4.73 -4.67 -9.35
C LEU A 67 4.34 -3.20 -9.54
N ILE A 68 3.11 -2.93 -9.97
CA ILE A 68 2.59 -1.57 -10.08
C ILE A 68 2.63 -0.86 -8.72
N ARG A 69 2.22 -1.55 -7.65
CA ARG A 69 2.25 -0.95 -6.31
C ARG A 69 3.67 -0.63 -5.85
N GLU A 70 4.62 -1.54 -6.06
CA GLU A 70 6.01 -1.26 -5.70
C GLU A 70 6.63 -0.13 -6.53
N GLN A 71 6.32 -0.07 -7.83
CA GLN A 71 6.76 1.03 -8.66
C GLN A 71 6.18 2.36 -8.18
N ALA A 72 4.89 2.40 -7.87
CA ALA A 72 4.24 3.59 -7.32
C ALA A 72 4.83 4.02 -5.97
N ASN A 73 5.16 3.06 -5.09
CA ASN A 73 5.84 3.32 -3.82
C ASN A 73 7.21 3.99 -4.05
N GLN A 74 8.00 3.46 -4.99
CA GLN A 74 9.31 4.02 -5.32
C GLN A 74 9.20 5.42 -5.94
N ILE A 75 8.23 5.64 -6.82
CA ILE A 75 7.96 6.96 -7.40
C ILE A 75 7.61 7.96 -6.29
N ALA A 76 6.66 7.66 -5.41
CA ALA A 76 6.27 8.55 -4.31
C ALA A 76 7.46 8.85 -3.37
N ARG A 77 8.24 7.82 -3.00
CA ARG A 77 9.41 7.97 -2.10
C ARG A 77 10.57 8.75 -2.73
N SER A 78 10.68 8.75 -4.06
CA SER A 78 11.71 9.50 -4.80
C SER A 78 11.31 10.94 -5.12
N GLY A 79 10.16 11.41 -4.62
CA GLY A 79 9.67 12.78 -4.78
C GLY A 79 8.29 12.88 -5.45
N GLY A 80 7.82 11.79 -6.07
CA GLY A 80 6.46 11.69 -6.58
C GLY A 80 6.10 12.75 -7.62
N ILE A 81 4.84 13.17 -7.57
CA ILE A 81 4.31 14.31 -8.33
C ILE A 81 4.00 15.51 -7.41
N GLY A 82 4.38 15.42 -6.14
CA GLY A 82 4.19 16.47 -5.13
C GLY A 82 2.86 16.40 -4.37
N LEU A 83 2.04 15.36 -4.56
CA LEU A 83 0.79 15.21 -3.81
C LEU A 83 1.04 14.92 -2.33
N ALA A 84 2.11 14.17 -1.99
CA ALA A 84 2.42 13.86 -0.61
C ALA A 84 2.67 15.13 0.24
N GLU A 85 3.25 16.19 -0.32
CA GLU A 85 3.49 17.42 0.44
C GLU A 85 2.16 18.14 0.76
N SER A 86 1.29 18.29 -0.24
CA SER A 86 -0.04 18.89 -0.06
C SER A 86 -0.88 18.09 0.95
N LEU A 87 -0.84 16.76 0.88
CA LEU A 87 -1.54 15.89 1.80
C LEU A 87 -0.97 15.97 3.22
N TYR A 88 0.36 16.03 3.35
CA TYR A 88 1.02 16.19 4.64
C TYR A 88 0.58 17.48 5.36
N HIS A 89 0.56 18.60 4.65
CA HIS A 89 0.08 19.87 5.20
C HIS A 89 -1.39 19.80 5.62
N ALA A 90 -2.26 19.25 4.76
CA ALA A 90 -3.68 19.08 5.09
C ALA A 90 -3.90 18.18 6.33
N LEU A 91 -3.19 17.06 6.42
CA LEU A 91 -3.27 16.16 7.57
C LEU A 91 -2.82 16.85 8.86
N LYS A 92 -1.75 17.64 8.79
CA LYS A 92 -1.22 18.39 9.93
C LYS A 92 -2.15 19.49 10.41
N GLU A 93 -2.86 20.15 9.49
CA GLU A 93 -3.91 21.12 9.84
C GLU A 93 -5.06 20.43 10.59
N THR A 94 -5.49 19.24 10.15
CA THR A 94 -6.58 18.50 10.80
C THR A 94 -6.24 17.92 12.17
N GLU A 95 -4.96 17.62 12.47
CA GLU A 95 -4.55 17.18 13.83
C GLU A 95 -4.42 18.37 14.81
N GLY A 96 -4.37 19.61 14.32
CA GLY A 96 -4.24 20.82 15.11
C GLY A 96 -5.57 21.44 15.59
N GLU A 97 -6.70 20.91 15.13
CA GLU A 97 -8.06 21.22 15.58
C GLU A 97 -8.59 20.14 16.55
#